data_AF-A0A2D7WXP1-F1
#
_entry.id   AF-A0A2D7WXP1-F1
#
_cell.length_a   1.000
_cell.length_b   1.000
_cell.length_c   1.000
_cell.angle_alpha   90.00
_cell.angle_beta   90.00
_cell.angle_gamma   90.00
#
_symmetry.space_group_name_H-M   'P 1'
#
loop_
_entity.id
_entity.type
_entity.pdbx_description
1 polymer ?
#
loop_
_entity_poly.entity_id
_entity_poly.type
_entity_poly.pdbx_seq_one_letter_code
_entity_poly.pdbx_strand_id
1 'polypeptide(L)'
;MVSASRTLPLLVLLAGFSFSSATGAAVVKMSGSGLCHPTQSSWYERTKNYQAFESLEDCLASGGKLPQGVSRVSLKGYQEQSDERQNYKRSAFGHGWDDADGDCQDSRAEVLIATSTTQVRFADNKRCRVITGRWISPFTNRVIQNGDDIEIDHVFSPLVTRNILAST
;
A
#
# COMPACT_ATOMS: atom_id res chain seq x y z
N MET A 1 -85.23 7.48 -31.84
CA MET A 1 -83.87 7.05 -32.23
C MET A 1 -82.91 8.17 -31.88
N VAL A 2 -82.28 8.13 -30.70
CA VAL A 2 -81.25 9.11 -30.30
C VAL A 2 -79.97 8.30 -30.08
N SER A 3 -79.02 8.48 -30.98
CA SER A 3 -77.73 7.78 -30.98
C SER A 3 -76.79 8.43 -29.97
N ALA A 4 -76.02 7.57 -29.31
CA ALA A 4 -75.12 7.87 -28.21
C ALA A 4 -73.84 8.59 -28.65
N SER A 5 -73.30 9.43 -27.77
CA SER A 5 -71.86 9.64 -27.66
C SER A 5 -71.53 9.90 -26.19
N ARG A 6 -71.02 8.87 -25.51
CA ARG A 6 -70.46 8.99 -24.16
C ARG A 6 -68.95 8.96 -24.29
N THR A 7 -68.33 10.10 -24.07
CA THR A 7 -66.88 10.26 -23.95
C THR A 7 -66.39 9.54 -22.70
N LEU A 8 -65.41 8.64 -22.87
CA LEU A 8 -64.70 7.98 -21.77
C LEU A 8 -63.61 8.93 -21.25
N PRO A 9 -63.50 9.20 -19.93
CA PRO A 9 -62.37 9.96 -19.41
C PRO A 9 -61.11 9.09 -19.39
N LEU A 10 -60.06 9.56 -20.04
CA LEU A 10 -58.71 9.00 -20.01
C LEU A 10 -58.10 9.23 -18.62
N LEU A 11 -58.14 8.22 -17.77
CA LEU A 11 -57.53 8.25 -16.44
C LEU A 11 -56.04 7.94 -16.56
N VAL A 12 -55.21 8.99 -16.65
CA VAL A 12 -53.74 8.87 -16.67
C VAL A 12 -53.24 8.61 -15.24
N LEU A 13 -53.00 7.33 -14.93
CA LEU A 13 -52.28 6.89 -13.74
C LEU A 13 -50.80 7.27 -13.88
N LEU A 14 -50.42 8.43 -13.32
CA LEU A 14 -49.02 8.75 -13.05
C LEU A 14 -48.52 7.83 -11.92
N ALA A 15 -48.01 6.65 -12.31
CA ALA A 15 -47.23 5.82 -11.41
C ALA A 15 -45.91 6.55 -11.09
N GLY A 16 -45.84 7.15 -9.89
CA GLY A 16 -44.62 7.70 -9.34
C GLY A 16 -43.59 6.59 -9.20
N PHE A 17 -42.67 6.50 -10.17
CA PHE A 17 -41.56 5.57 -10.14
C PHE A 17 -40.53 6.12 -9.13
N SER A 18 -40.64 5.68 -7.87
CA SER A 18 -39.60 5.91 -6.86
C SER A 18 -38.34 5.18 -7.31
N PHE A 19 -37.41 5.91 -7.91
CA PHE A 19 -36.05 5.41 -8.15
C PHE A 19 -35.36 5.27 -6.79
N SER A 20 -35.40 4.07 -6.21
CA SER A 20 -34.50 3.70 -5.12
C SER A 20 -33.08 3.67 -5.68
N SER A 21 -32.29 4.69 -5.38
CA SER A 21 -30.85 4.64 -5.60
C SER A 21 -30.27 3.55 -4.71
N ALA A 22 -29.93 2.41 -5.28
CA ALA A 22 -29.08 1.42 -4.63
C ALA A 22 -27.68 2.01 -4.56
N THR A 23 -27.40 2.82 -3.54
CA THR A 23 -26.04 3.18 -3.19
C THR A 23 -25.34 1.88 -2.83
N GLY A 24 -24.34 1.47 -3.62
CA GLY A 24 -23.54 0.28 -3.33
C GLY A 24 -22.77 0.48 -2.04
N ALA A 25 -23.38 0.15 -0.90
CA ALA A 25 -22.72 0.14 0.39
C ALA A 25 -21.57 -0.85 0.31
N ALA A 26 -20.36 -0.37 0.58
CA ALA A 26 -19.18 -1.18 0.45
C ALA A 26 -19.19 -2.27 1.54
N VAL A 27 -19.36 -3.53 1.12
CA VAL A 27 -19.52 -4.70 2.01
C VAL A 27 -18.40 -4.74 3.05
N VAL A 28 -18.75 -4.99 4.32
CA VAL A 28 -17.76 -5.24 5.38
C VAL A 28 -17.42 -6.73 5.41
N LYS A 29 -16.12 -7.05 5.41
CA LYS A 29 -15.62 -8.43 5.37
C LYS A 29 -15.22 -8.90 6.76
N MET A 30 -15.86 -9.92 7.30
CA MET A 30 -15.42 -10.58 8.54
C MET A 30 -14.52 -11.78 8.24
N SER A 31 -13.29 -11.76 8.73
CA SER A 31 -12.37 -12.89 8.58
C SER A 31 -12.75 -14.07 9.49
N GLY A 32 -12.18 -15.26 9.23
CA GLY A 32 -12.43 -16.46 10.05
C GLY A 32 -11.98 -16.35 11.51
N SER A 33 -11.14 -15.36 11.85
CA SER A 33 -10.78 -15.04 13.24
C SER A 33 -11.74 -14.04 13.91
N GLY A 34 -12.84 -13.67 13.23
CA GLY A 34 -13.86 -12.76 13.74
C GLY A 34 -13.47 -11.28 13.65
N LEU A 35 -12.58 -10.88 12.73
CA LEU A 35 -12.21 -9.48 12.54
C LEU A 35 -13.01 -8.83 11.42
N CYS A 36 -13.68 -7.72 11.71
CA CYS A 36 -14.45 -6.90 10.77
C CYS A 36 -13.53 -5.93 10.01
N HIS A 37 -13.41 -6.12 8.71
CA HIS A 37 -12.63 -5.30 7.79
C HIS A 37 -13.57 -4.46 6.91
N PRO A 38 -13.79 -3.18 7.22
CA PRO A 38 -14.45 -2.26 6.29
C PRO A 38 -13.51 -1.90 5.13
N THR A 39 -14.03 -1.34 4.05
CA THR A 39 -13.24 -1.01 2.84
C THR A 39 -12.09 -0.05 3.08
N GLN A 40 -12.18 0.79 4.12
CA GLN A 40 -11.10 1.72 4.46
C GLN A 40 -9.95 1.04 5.20
N SER A 41 -10.09 -0.23 5.62
CA SER A 41 -9.02 -0.95 6.31
C SER A 41 -7.98 -1.49 5.33
N SER A 42 -6.69 -1.40 5.68
CA SER A 42 -5.56 -1.87 4.87
C SER A 42 -5.57 -3.38 4.57
N TRP A 43 -6.37 -4.14 5.32
CA TRP A 43 -6.48 -5.58 5.20
C TRP A 43 -7.72 -6.03 4.41
N TYR A 44 -8.57 -5.08 3.99
CA TYR A 44 -9.81 -5.38 3.26
C TYR A 44 -9.56 -6.23 2.00
N GLU A 45 -8.58 -5.86 1.19
CA GLU A 45 -8.26 -6.58 -0.05
C GLU A 45 -7.55 -7.90 0.17
N ARG A 46 -6.87 -8.05 1.31
CA ARG A 46 -6.14 -9.26 1.69
C ARG A 46 -7.09 -10.33 2.26
N THR A 47 -8.25 -9.91 2.78
CA THR A 47 -9.27 -10.82 3.29
C THR A 47 -10.05 -11.43 2.13
N LYS A 48 -9.59 -12.60 1.66
CA LYS A 48 -10.24 -13.34 0.54
C LYS A 48 -11.32 -14.31 1.02
N ASN A 49 -11.16 -14.88 2.21
CA ASN A 49 -12.14 -15.76 2.85
C ASN A 49 -12.85 -14.97 3.95
N TYR A 50 -14.13 -14.66 3.75
CA TYR A 50 -14.88 -13.80 4.67
C TYR A 50 -16.38 -14.10 4.68
N GLN A 51 -17.03 -13.71 5.78
CA GLN A 51 -18.46 -13.47 5.83
C GLN A 51 -18.74 -12.00 5.51
N ALA A 52 -19.70 -11.75 4.62
CA ALA A 52 -20.08 -10.41 4.20
C ALA A 52 -21.15 -9.82 5.13
N PHE A 53 -21.01 -8.53 5.46
CA PHE A 53 -22.00 -7.75 6.20
C PHE A 53 -22.32 -6.45 5.46
N GLU A 54 -23.57 -6.01 5.55
CA GLU A 54 -24.04 -4.77 4.91
C GLU A 54 -23.48 -3.52 5.59
N SER A 55 -23.20 -3.61 6.89
CA SER A 55 -22.61 -2.53 7.68
C SER A 55 -21.54 -3.03 8.64
N LEU A 56 -20.73 -2.10 9.14
CA LEU A 56 -19.76 -2.40 10.19
C LEU A 56 -20.48 -2.76 11.49
N GLU A 57 -21.60 -2.12 11.75
CA GLU A 57 -22.46 -2.32 12.92
C GLU A 57 -22.97 -3.75 12.97
N ASP A 58 -23.47 -4.28 11.86
CA ASP A 58 -24.01 -5.66 11.78
C ASP A 58 -22.90 -6.70 12.01
N CYS A 59 -21.70 -6.43 11.49
CA CYS A 59 -20.54 -7.29 11.71
C CYS A 59 -20.13 -7.35 13.19
N LEU A 60 -20.12 -6.20 13.86
CA LEU A 60 -19.80 -6.11 15.30
C LEU A 60 -20.91 -6.73 16.16
N ALA A 61 -22.18 -6.51 15.79
CA ALA A 61 -23.33 -7.12 16.46
C ALA A 61 -23.33 -8.66 16.34
N SER A 62 -22.76 -9.19 15.26
CA SER A 62 -22.57 -10.63 15.04
C SER A 62 -21.38 -11.23 15.80
N GLY A 63 -20.76 -10.47 16.71
CA GLY A 63 -19.63 -10.90 17.55
C GLY A 63 -18.26 -10.60 16.97
N GLY A 64 -18.19 -9.93 15.82
CA GLY A 64 -16.93 -9.50 15.21
C GLY A 64 -16.25 -8.39 15.99
N LYS A 65 -14.95 -8.19 15.75
CA LYS A 65 -14.13 -7.16 16.40
C LYS A 65 -13.34 -6.36 15.37
N LEU A 66 -13.04 -5.10 15.68
CA LEU A 66 -12.13 -4.31 14.85
C LEU A 66 -10.68 -4.78 15.02
N PRO A 67 -9.85 -4.73 13.95
CA PRO A 67 -8.41 -4.96 14.06
C PRO A 67 -7.73 -3.97 15.01
N GLN A 68 -6.59 -4.37 15.58
CA GLN A 68 -5.78 -3.50 16.42
C GLN A 68 -5.36 -2.24 15.64
N GLY A 69 -5.48 -1.07 16.30
CA GLY A 69 -5.17 0.22 15.68
C GLY A 69 -6.26 0.81 14.79
N VAL A 70 -7.37 0.10 14.57
CA VAL A 70 -8.54 0.63 13.85
C VAL A 70 -9.65 0.94 14.87
N SER A 71 -10.06 2.21 14.94
CA SER A 71 -11.19 2.63 15.77
C SER A 71 -12.34 3.15 14.90
N ARG A 72 -13.56 3.16 15.45
CA ARG A 72 -14.74 3.78 14.79
C ARG A 72 -14.49 5.26 14.46
N VAL A 73 -13.70 5.95 15.28
CA VAL A 73 -13.29 7.35 15.05
C VAL A 73 -12.33 7.44 13.87
N SER A 74 -11.32 6.56 13.81
CA SER A 74 -10.37 6.49 12.70
C SER A 74 -11.10 6.28 11.38
N LEU A 75 -12.06 5.35 11.33
CA LEU A 75 -12.84 5.03 10.13
C LEU A 75 -13.68 6.21 9.60
N LYS A 76 -14.24 7.04 10.48
CA LYS A 76 -14.92 8.28 10.07
C LYS A 76 -13.95 9.29 9.45
N GLY A 77 -12.72 9.40 9.98
CA GLY A 77 -11.69 10.28 9.42
C GLY A 77 -11.13 9.85 8.06
N TYR A 78 -11.29 8.56 7.68
CA TYR A 78 -10.83 8.06 6.38
C TYR A 78 -11.69 8.47 5.18
N GLN A 79 -12.90 9.03 5.40
CA GLN A 79 -13.80 9.45 4.33
C GLN A 79 -13.36 10.76 3.63
N GLU A 80 -12.56 11.60 4.28
CA GLU A 80 -12.08 12.88 3.69
C GLU A 80 -10.67 12.78 3.07
N GLN A 81 -9.92 11.71 3.36
CA GLN A 81 -8.50 11.57 3.00
C GLN A 81 -8.22 10.43 2.01
N SER A 82 -9.26 9.85 1.41
CA SER A 82 -9.15 8.67 0.55
C SER A 82 -8.49 8.96 -0.79
N ASP A 83 -8.70 10.12 -1.39
CA ASP A 83 -8.23 10.37 -2.77
C ASP A 83 -6.69 10.46 -2.90
N GLU A 84 -5.97 10.98 -1.90
CA GLU A 84 -4.50 11.00 -1.94
C GLU A 84 -3.87 9.63 -1.63
N ARG A 85 -4.49 8.81 -0.79
CA ARG A 85 -3.95 7.48 -0.42
C ARG A 85 -4.23 6.40 -1.47
N GLN A 86 -5.25 6.57 -2.31
CA GLN A 86 -5.62 5.60 -3.35
C GLN A 86 -4.59 5.52 -4.51
N ASN A 87 -3.68 6.50 -4.64
CA ASN A 87 -2.60 6.46 -5.63
C ASN A 87 -1.29 5.84 -5.09
N TYR A 88 -1.26 5.38 -3.84
CA TYR A 88 -0.09 4.65 -3.34
C TYR A 88 0.01 3.27 -4.01
N LYS A 89 0.98 3.11 -4.90
CA LYS A 89 1.33 1.82 -5.50
C LYS A 89 2.64 1.32 -4.89
N ARG A 90 2.57 0.31 -4.03
CA ARG A 90 3.78 -0.33 -3.46
C ARG A 90 4.75 -0.83 -4.55
N SER A 91 4.20 -1.29 -5.67
CA SER A 91 5.00 -1.73 -6.83
C SER A 91 5.80 -0.62 -7.48
N ALA A 92 5.46 0.66 -7.27
CA ALA A 92 6.21 1.79 -7.81
C ALA A 92 7.56 2.02 -7.11
N PHE A 93 7.80 1.41 -5.95
CA PHE A 93 9.06 1.55 -5.20
C PHE A 93 10.14 0.53 -5.62
N GLY A 94 9.89 -0.25 -6.67
CA GLY A 94 10.84 -1.25 -7.17
C GLY A 94 10.98 -2.48 -6.26
N HIS A 95 12.04 -3.25 -6.48
CA HIS A 95 12.31 -4.52 -5.80
C HIS A 95 13.59 -4.46 -4.97
N GLY A 96 13.74 -3.45 -4.11
CA GLY A 96 14.93 -3.32 -3.26
C GLY A 96 16.21 -3.10 -4.07
N TRP A 97 17.04 -4.14 -4.20
CA TRP A 97 18.27 -4.12 -4.97
C TRP A 97 17.96 -4.40 -6.45
N ASP A 98 17.80 -3.32 -7.21
CA ASP A 98 17.52 -3.39 -8.64
C ASP A 98 18.81 -3.30 -9.44
N ASP A 99 18.92 -4.09 -10.50
CA ASP A 99 19.98 -4.01 -11.51
C ASP A 99 19.40 -3.29 -12.72
N ALA A 100 19.44 -1.96 -12.66
CA ALA A 100 18.69 -1.11 -13.58
C ALA A 100 19.28 -1.06 -15.00
N ASP A 101 20.60 -1.26 -15.13
CA ASP A 101 21.31 -1.25 -16.41
C ASP A 101 21.65 -2.67 -16.91
N GLY A 102 21.43 -3.71 -16.10
CA GLY A 102 21.57 -5.10 -16.48
C GLY A 102 23.02 -5.57 -16.55
N ASP A 103 23.93 -4.90 -15.83
CA ASP A 103 25.36 -5.21 -15.86
C ASP A 103 25.79 -6.26 -14.80
N CYS A 104 24.82 -6.83 -14.06
CA CYS A 104 24.93 -7.73 -12.92
C CYS A 104 25.27 -7.11 -11.57
N GLN A 105 25.64 -5.83 -11.51
CA GLN A 105 25.83 -5.11 -10.26
C GLN A 105 24.50 -4.46 -9.87
N ASP A 106 23.84 -5.04 -8.87
CA ASP A 106 22.66 -4.40 -8.29
C ASP A 106 23.03 -3.04 -7.65
N SER A 107 22.00 -2.27 -7.30
CA SER A 107 22.20 -0.94 -6.71
C SER A 107 23.09 -0.97 -5.44
N ARG A 108 23.25 -2.13 -4.77
CA ARG A 108 24.17 -2.27 -3.63
C ARG A 108 25.60 -2.27 -4.11
N ALA A 109 25.92 -3.13 -5.07
CA ALA A 109 27.25 -3.27 -5.63
C ALA A 109 27.72 -1.94 -6.23
N GLU A 110 26.88 -1.28 -7.01
CA GLU A 110 27.17 0.05 -7.58
C GLU A 110 27.54 1.07 -6.50
N VAL A 111 26.73 1.13 -5.45
CA VAL A 111 26.89 2.09 -4.35
C VAL A 111 28.17 1.78 -3.57
N LEU A 112 28.50 0.52 -3.32
CA LEU A 112 29.78 0.12 -2.71
C LEU A 112 31.00 0.52 -3.57
N ILE A 113 30.90 0.37 -4.90
CA ILE A 113 31.98 0.77 -5.82
C ILE A 113 32.16 2.28 -5.80
N ALA A 114 31.07 3.04 -5.94
CA ALA A 114 31.09 4.49 -6.10
C ALA A 114 31.61 5.23 -4.86
N THR A 115 31.48 4.63 -3.67
CA THR A 115 31.79 5.27 -2.39
C THR A 115 33.05 4.74 -1.72
N SER A 116 33.64 3.66 -2.24
CA SER A 116 34.89 3.17 -1.71
C SER A 116 35.99 4.20 -1.95
N THR A 117 36.72 4.49 -0.88
CA THR A 117 37.88 5.39 -0.88
C THR A 117 39.16 4.73 -1.37
N THR A 118 39.10 3.45 -1.74
CA THR A 118 40.13 2.70 -2.47
C THR A 118 39.50 1.87 -3.58
N GLN A 119 40.35 1.30 -4.44
CA GLN A 119 39.90 0.27 -5.38
C GLN A 119 39.23 -0.90 -4.63
N VAL A 120 38.05 -1.30 -5.10
CA VAL A 120 37.33 -2.47 -4.56
C VAL A 120 37.87 -3.78 -5.13
N ARG A 121 37.60 -4.87 -4.43
CA ARG A 121 37.80 -6.24 -4.89
C ARG A 121 36.47 -6.97 -5.00
N PHE A 122 36.38 -7.81 -6.01
CA PHE A 122 35.19 -8.58 -6.33
C PHE A 122 35.35 -10.04 -5.91
N ALA A 123 34.22 -10.71 -5.68
CA ALA A 123 34.19 -12.13 -5.34
C ALA A 123 34.81 -13.01 -6.44
N ASP A 124 34.63 -12.61 -7.69
CA ASP A 124 35.10 -13.32 -8.88
C ASP A 124 35.41 -12.33 -10.03
N ASN A 125 35.71 -12.90 -11.21
CA ASN A 125 35.98 -12.14 -12.43
C ASN A 125 34.73 -11.55 -13.10
N LYS A 126 33.51 -11.96 -12.70
CA LYS A 126 32.26 -11.37 -13.22
C LYS A 126 31.99 -10.00 -12.61
N ARG A 127 32.58 -9.71 -11.45
CA ARG A 127 32.53 -8.40 -10.79
C ARG A 127 31.14 -7.95 -10.33
N CYS A 128 30.20 -8.87 -10.21
CA CYS A 128 28.83 -8.57 -9.74
C CYS A 128 28.77 -8.27 -8.23
N ARG A 129 29.62 -8.93 -7.43
CA ARG A 129 29.63 -8.78 -5.96
C ARG A 129 30.93 -8.18 -5.47
N VAL A 130 30.82 -7.05 -4.77
CA VAL A 130 31.92 -6.41 -4.04
C VAL A 130 32.13 -7.12 -2.70
N ILE A 131 33.37 -7.54 -2.43
CA ILE A 131 33.74 -8.21 -1.17
C ILE A 131 34.67 -7.37 -0.28
N THR A 132 35.45 -6.46 -0.87
CA THR A 132 36.43 -5.67 -0.12
C THR A 132 36.61 -4.30 -0.73
N GLY A 133 36.88 -3.31 0.11
CA GLY A 133 37.16 -1.94 -0.26
C GLY A 133 37.59 -1.15 0.97
N ARG A 134 37.39 0.17 0.95
CA ARG A 134 37.59 1.00 2.14
C ARG A 134 36.49 2.03 2.23
N TRP A 135 35.67 1.93 3.25
CA TRP A 135 34.59 2.87 3.54
C TRP A 135 34.79 3.46 4.93
N ILE A 136 34.40 4.71 5.10
CA ILE A 136 34.40 5.39 6.39
C ILE A 136 32.95 5.60 6.76
N SER A 137 32.49 5.07 7.88
CA SER A 137 31.10 5.23 8.34
C SER A 137 30.85 6.68 8.79
N PRO A 138 29.96 7.48 8.16
CA PRO A 138 29.64 8.82 8.64
C PRO A 138 29.06 8.91 10.07
N PHE A 139 28.57 7.81 10.66
CA PHE A 139 28.01 7.82 12.01
C PHE A 139 29.06 7.52 13.09
N THR A 140 29.99 6.62 12.79
CA THR A 140 30.97 6.12 13.78
C THR A 140 32.40 6.55 13.48
N ASN A 141 32.66 7.13 12.30
CA ASN A 141 33.97 7.40 11.75
C ASN A 141 34.91 6.18 11.68
N ARG A 142 34.37 4.96 11.82
CA ARG A 142 35.15 3.73 11.71
C ARG A 142 35.43 3.42 10.25
N VAL A 143 36.63 2.91 9.99
CA VAL A 143 37.00 2.34 8.70
C VAL A 143 36.48 0.91 8.62
N ILE A 144 35.75 0.61 7.56
CA ILE A 144 35.19 -0.70 7.26
C ILE A 144 35.81 -1.16 5.95
N GLN A 145 36.24 -2.42 5.91
CA GLN A 145 36.94 -2.98 4.75
C GLN A 145 36.25 -4.17 4.12
N ASN A 146 35.50 -4.94 4.91
CA ASN A 146 34.68 -6.02 4.40
C ASN A 146 33.36 -5.43 3.86
N GLY A 147 33.05 -5.73 2.60
CA GLY A 147 31.81 -5.27 1.99
C GLY A 147 30.57 -5.86 2.65
N ASP A 148 30.67 -7.03 3.28
CA ASP A 148 29.52 -7.69 3.94
C ASP A 148 29.14 -7.02 5.27
N ASP A 149 30.08 -6.32 5.90
CA ASP A 149 29.84 -5.57 7.14
C ASP A 149 29.19 -4.20 6.85
N ILE A 150 28.83 -3.92 5.59
CA ILE A 150 28.22 -2.67 5.14
C ILE A 150 26.74 -2.86 4.83
N GLU A 151 25.93 -2.22 5.66
CA GLU A 151 24.54 -1.93 5.39
C GLU A 151 24.40 -0.59 4.64
N ILE A 152 23.29 -0.37 3.96
CA ILE A 152 23.00 0.90 3.27
C ILE A 152 21.64 1.35 3.78
N ASP A 153 21.68 2.29 4.72
CA ASP A 153 20.48 2.83 5.32
C ASP A 153 19.82 3.90 4.45
N HIS A 154 18.49 3.95 4.52
CA HIS A 154 17.72 5.09 4.04
C HIS A 154 17.82 6.23 5.06
N VAL A 155 18.79 7.13 4.85
CA VAL A 155 18.97 8.30 5.70
C VAL A 155 18.09 9.45 5.24
N PHE A 156 17.20 9.92 6.11
CA PHE A 156 16.51 11.18 5.91
C PHE A 156 17.27 12.27 6.66
N SER A 157 18.16 12.96 5.95
CA SER A 157 18.76 14.17 6.48
C SER A 157 18.07 15.37 5.81
N PRO A 158 17.43 16.29 6.55
CA PRO A 158 16.89 17.51 5.96
C PRO A 158 17.99 18.42 5.38
N LEU A 159 19.25 18.09 5.66
CA LEU A 159 20.45 18.71 5.12
C LEU A 159 21.44 17.60 4.74
N VAL A 160 21.83 17.53 3.47
CA VAL A 160 22.90 16.68 2.88
C VAL A 160 22.43 15.46 2.07
N THR A 161 22.82 15.52 0.80
CA THR A 161 22.67 14.55 -0.28
C THR A 161 23.68 13.40 -0.15
N ARG A 162 23.16 12.15 -0.20
CA ARG A 162 23.83 10.86 -0.49
C ARG A 162 25.12 10.54 0.30
N ASN A 163 25.00 9.75 1.38
CA ASN A 163 26.11 8.98 1.97
C ASN A 163 25.63 7.61 2.48
N ILE A 164 26.45 6.57 2.26
CA ILE A 164 26.25 5.18 2.73
C ILE A 164 26.64 5.04 4.19
N LEU A 165 25.86 4.26 4.94
CA LEU A 165 26.12 3.96 6.34
C LEU A 165 25.91 2.50 6.67
N ALA A 166 27.00 1.89 7.12
CA ALA A 166 27.07 0.55 7.68
C ALA A 166 26.77 0.55 9.18
N SER A 167 25.86 -0.33 9.62
CA SER A 167 25.65 -0.67 11.02
C SER A 167 26.30 -2.01 11.33
N THR A 168 27.04 -2.08 12.45
CA THR A 168 27.65 -3.30 13.01
C THR A 168 26.66 -4.13 13.80
#